data_AF-A0A131XMY4-F1
#
_entry.id   AF-A0A131XMY4-F1
#
_cell.length_a   1.000
_cell.length_b   1.000
_cell.length_c   1.000
_cell.angle_alpha   90.00
_cell.angle_beta   90.00
_cell.angle_gamma   90.00
#
_symmetry.space_group_name_H-M   'P 1'
#
loop_
_entity.id
_entity.type
_entity.pdbx_description
1 polymer ?
#
loop_
_entity_poly.entity_id
_entity_poly.type
_entity_poly.pdbx_seq_one_letter_code
_entity_poly.pdbx_strand_id
1 'polypeptide(L)'
;PRPDPVFFEDSQPLLTKKDRQARRGYVPRPPRVPSVIRTNWRSELPRHAQAVSFSGSESSFNSPHYHEQSPVSYLHQCFHVDKKLGEGSFGVVYKVQCLDDGRW
;
A
#
# COMPACT_ATOMS: atom_id res chain seq x y z
N PRO A 1 -5.62 -0.40 41.47
CA PRO A 1 -6.90 0.33 41.22
C PRO A 1 -6.76 1.31 40.05
N ARG A 2 -7.70 1.30 39.10
CA ARG A 2 -7.73 2.27 38.00
C ARG A 2 -8.48 3.52 38.47
N PRO A 3 -8.02 4.74 38.12
CA PRO A 3 -8.70 5.96 38.52
C PRO A 3 -10.02 6.09 37.77
N ASP A 4 -11.05 6.55 38.49
CA ASP A 4 -12.35 6.85 37.91
C ASP A 4 -12.32 8.22 37.21
N PRO A 5 -12.96 8.35 36.04
CA PRO A 5 -13.02 9.61 35.32
C PRO A 5 -13.84 10.65 36.09
N VAL A 6 -13.29 11.86 36.21
CA VAL A 6 -13.96 13.05 36.76
C VAL A 6 -14.44 13.90 35.59
N PHE A 7 -15.75 14.14 35.52
CA PHE A 7 -16.36 15.02 34.53
C PHE A 7 -16.55 16.41 35.17
N PHE A 8 -16.12 17.45 34.47
CA PHE A 8 -16.31 18.84 34.90
C PHE A 8 -17.58 19.41 34.27
N GLU A 9 -18.35 20.18 35.03
CA GLU A 9 -19.50 20.93 34.52
C GLU A 9 -19.01 22.14 33.73
N ASP A 10 -18.69 21.93 32.45
CA ASP A 10 -18.42 23.04 31.55
C ASP A 10 -19.72 23.81 31.29
N SER A 11 -19.82 25.03 31.82
CA SER A 11 -20.98 25.92 31.63
C SER A 11 -21.17 26.38 30.17
N GLN A 12 -20.24 26.03 29.27
CA GLN A 12 -20.35 26.26 27.84
C GLN A 12 -19.97 25.01 27.03
N PRO A 13 -20.84 24.57 26.10
CA PRO A 13 -20.47 23.50 25.19
C PRO A 13 -19.36 23.98 24.23
N LEU A 14 -18.20 23.31 24.26
CA LEU A 14 -17.10 23.49 23.30
C LEU A 14 -17.45 23.03 21.86
N LEU A 15 -18.74 22.74 21.61
CA LEU A 15 -19.22 22.18 20.36
C LEU A 15 -19.37 23.30 19.32
N THR A 16 -18.31 23.51 18.52
CA THR A 16 -18.32 24.43 17.36
C THR A 16 -19.14 23.94 16.17
N LYS A 17 -19.89 22.84 16.34
CA LYS A 17 -20.72 22.29 15.27
C LYS A 17 -21.86 23.26 14.99
N LYS A 18 -21.68 24.05 13.93
CA LYS A 18 -22.67 24.95 13.35
C LYS A 18 -24.04 24.26 13.31
N ASP A 19 -25.00 24.83 14.02
CA ASP A 19 -26.37 24.32 14.09
C ASP A 19 -26.95 24.20 12.68
N ARG A 20 -27.57 23.05 12.39
CA ARG A 20 -28.03 22.65 11.05
C ARG A 20 -29.28 23.40 10.61
N GLN A 21 -29.78 24.34 11.42
CA GLN A 21 -31.01 25.09 11.18
C GLN A 21 -30.79 26.49 10.59
N ALA A 22 -29.67 26.72 9.90
CA ALA A 22 -29.55 27.88 9.02
C ALA A 22 -30.44 27.71 7.78
N ARG A 23 -31.65 28.29 7.87
CA ARG A 23 -32.60 28.70 6.81
C ARG A 23 -32.64 27.86 5.52
N ARG A 24 -33.84 27.34 5.20
CA ARG A 24 -34.20 26.86 3.85
C ARG A 24 -34.22 28.01 2.82
N GLY A 25 -33.06 28.62 2.57
CA GLY A 25 -32.80 29.38 1.36
C GLY A 25 -32.34 28.44 0.27
N TYR A 26 -32.66 28.73 -0.99
CA TYR A 26 -32.11 28.02 -2.12
C TYR A 26 -30.57 28.09 -2.07
N VAL A 27 -29.94 27.00 -1.65
CA VAL A 27 -28.49 26.83 -1.78
C VAL A 27 -28.28 26.25 -3.18
N PRO A 28 -27.65 26.98 -4.12
CA PRO A 28 -27.34 26.42 -5.42
C PRO A 28 -26.50 25.17 -5.21
N ARG A 29 -26.93 24.06 -5.82
CA ARG A 29 -26.15 22.82 -5.76
C ARG A 29 -24.78 23.11 -6.37
N PRO A 30 -23.68 22.71 -5.71
CA PRO A 30 -22.36 22.84 -6.32
C PRO A 30 -22.37 22.11 -7.68
N PRO A 31 -21.65 22.64 -8.68
CA PRO A 31 -21.54 21.98 -9.98
C PRO A 31 -21.03 20.55 -9.78
N ARG A 32 -21.65 19.60 -10.48
CA ARG A 32 -21.21 18.20 -10.46
C ARG A 32 -19.86 18.15 -11.17
N VAL A 33 -18.77 18.07 -10.40
CA VAL A 33 -17.48 17.68 -10.96
C VAL A 33 -17.56 16.23 -11.39
N PRO A 34 -17.10 15.86 -12.60
CA PRO A 34 -17.00 14.45 -12.97
C PRO A 34 -16.13 13.77 -11.92
N SER A 35 -16.59 12.62 -11.40
CA SER A 35 -15.75 11.80 -10.54
C SER A 35 -14.49 11.49 -11.32
N VAL A 36 -13.32 11.88 -10.79
CA VAL A 36 -12.04 11.39 -11.32
C VAL A 36 -12.16 9.87 -11.36
N ILE A 37 -12.23 9.33 -12.57
CA ILE A 37 -12.34 7.90 -12.81
C ILE A 37 -11.02 7.31 -12.33
N ARG A 38 -10.99 6.86 -11.06
CA ARG A 38 -9.82 6.21 -10.44
C ARG A 38 -9.62 4.77 -10.93
N THR A 39 -10.26 4.36 -12.03
CA THR A 39 -10.28 2.95 -12.44
C THR A 39 -9.17 2.55 -13.39
N ASN A 40 -8.33 3.46 -13.90
CA ASN A 40 -7.31 3.09 -14.90
C ASN A 40 -5.86 3.00 -14.40
N TRP A 41 -5.61 3.09 -13.09
CA TRP A 41 -4.24 2.96 -12.55
C TRP A 41 -3.73 1.51 -12.52
N ARG A 42 -4.59 0.53 -12.77
CA ARG A 42 -4.22 -0.91 -12.71
C ARG A 42 -3.92 -1.52 -14.07
N SER A 43 -4.25 -0.86 -15.19
CA SER A 43 -4.11 -1.44 -16.52
C SER A 43 -2.67 -1.48 -17.02
N GLU A 44 -1.76 -0.68 -16.46
CA GLU A 44 -0.39 -0.55 -16.95
C GLU A 44 0.67 -1.12 -16.02
N LEU A 45 0.28 -1.82 -14.95
CA LEU A 45 1.27 -2.50 -14.12
C LEU A 45 1.92 -3.62 -14.94
N PRO A 46 3.26 -3.62 -15.09
CA PRO A 46 3.96 -4.66 -15.80
C PRO A 46 3.66 -6.00 -15.15
N ARG A 47 3.28 -6.98 -15.96
CA ARG A 47 2.96 -8.33 -15.50
C ARG A 47 4.22 -9.17 -15.24
N HIS A 48 5.39 -8.65 -15.57
CA HIS A 48 6.69 -9.29 -15.43
C HIS A 48 7.54 -8.62 -14.35
N ALA A 49 8.54 -9.35 -13.86
CA ALA A 49 9.52 -8.84 -12.92
C ALA A 49 10.34 -7.69 -13.54
N GLN A 50 10.54 -6.62 -12.77
CA GLN A 50 11.33 -5.46 -13.19
C GLN A 50 12.43 -5.15 -12.17
N ALA A 51 13.61 -4.81 -12.70
CA ALA A 51 14.69 -4.27 -11.91
C ALA A 51 14.34 -2.86 -11.44
N VAL A 52 14.72 -2.51 -10.21
CA VAL A 52 14.63 -1.14 -9.72
C VAL A 52 16.02 -0.70 -9.31
N SER A 53 16.59 0.26 -10.04
CA SER A 53 17.92 0.81 -9.80
C SER A 53 17.90 2.32 -9.92
N PHE A 54 18.42 3.04 -8.91
CA PHE A 54 18.56 4.50 -8.96
C PHE A 54 19.88 4.94 -9.61
N SER A 55 20.85 4.04 -9.74
CA SER A 55 22.17 4.33 -10.33
C SER A 55 22.21 4.16 -11.85
N GLY A 56 21.10 3.76 -12.48
CA GLY A 56 21.02 3.53 -13.93
C GLY A 56 21.79 2.30 -14.41
N SER A 57 22.37 1.51 -13.51
CA SER A 57 22.92 0.20 -13.81
C SER A 57 21.77 -0.80 -13.89
N GLU A 58 21.08 -0.80 -15.01
CA GLU A 58 20.12 -1.83 -15.40
C GLU A 58 20.92 -3.11 -15.72
N SER A 59 21.52 -3.74 -14.71
CA SER A 59 22.15 -5.04 -14.88
C SER A 59 21.07 -6.01 -15.32
N SER A 60 21.25 -6.61 -16.49
CA SER A 60 20.27 -7.46 -17.16
C SER A 60 19.67 -8.48 -16.18
N PHE A 61 18.36 -8.38 -15.98
CA PHE A 61 17.58 -9.19 -15.05
C PHE A 61 17.35 -10.59 -15.62
N ASN A 62 18.44 -11.34 -15.86
CA ASN A 62 18.42 -12.58 -16.62
C ASN A 62 18.94 -13.74 -15.76
N SER A 63 18.16 -14.14 -14.76
CA SER A 63 18.36 -15.45 -14.14
C SER A 63 17.95 -16.52 -15.15
N PRO A 64 18.77 -17.57 -15.38
CA PRO A 64 18.41 -18.68 -16.26
C PRO A 64 17.15 -19.44 -15.80
N HIS A 65 16.76 -19.28 -14.53
CA HIS A 65 15.57 -19.91 -13.95
C HIS A 65 14.28 -19.10 -14.14
N TYR A 66 14.37 -17.85 -14.59
CA TYR A 66 13.20 -17.00 -14.76
C TYR A 66 12.51 -17.22 -16.11
N HIS A 67 11.22 -17.53 -16.04
CA HIS A 67 10.32 -17.61 -17.17
C HIS A 67 9.17 -16.59 -17.01
N GLU A 68 9.14 -15.58 -17.89
CA GLU A 68 8.15 -14.50 -17.87
C GLU A 68 6.71 -15.00 -18.09
N GLN A 69 6.56 -16.07 -18.85
CA GLN A 69 5.24 -16.65 -19.15
C GLN A 69 4.68 -17.50 -18.00
N SER A 70 5.51 -17.81 -17.01
CA SER A 70 5.08 -18.59 -15.85
C SER A 70 4.17 -17.73 -14.96
N PRO A 71 3.09 -18.31 -14.39
CA PRO A 71 2.26 -17.61 -13.42
C PRO A 71 2.95 -17.44 -12.05
N VAL A 72 4.12 -18.05 -11.87
CA VAL A 72 4.88 -18.03 -10.61
C VAL A 72 5.70 -16.74 -10.50
N SER A 73 5.81 -16.16 -9.31
CA SER A 73 6.60 -14.94 -9.11
C SER A 73 8.10 -15.18 -9.26
N TYR A 74 8.85 -14.14 -9.63
CA TYR A 74 10.31 -14.20 -9.75
C TYR A 74 11.00 -14.76 -8.50
N LEU A 75 10.55 -14.35 -7.31
CA LEU A 75 11.05 -14.84 -6.04
C LEU A 75 11.03 -16.37 -5.97
N HIS A 76 9.91 -16.99 -6.36
CA HIS A 76 9.76 -18.45 -6.28
C HIS A 76 10.41 -19.20 -7.45
N GLN A 77 10.69 -18.52 -8.57
CA GLN A 77 11.40 -19.11 -9.70
C GLN A 77 12.91 -19.13 -9.50
N CYS A 78 13.48 -18.03 -8.96
CA CYS A 78 14.93 -17.83 -8.90
C CYS A 78 15.54 -18.09 -7.51
N PHE A 79 14.70 -18.25 -6.48
CA PHE A 79 15.17 -18.48 -5.12
C PHE A 79 14.48 -19.65 -4.44
N HIS A 80 15.26 -20.41 -3.68
CA HIS A 80 14.73 -21.39 -2.74
C HIS A 80 14.41 -20.71 -1.41
N VAL A 81 13.14 -20.60 -1.04
CA VAL A 81 12.71 -19.97 0.21
C VAL A 81 12.85 -20.98 1.35
N ASP A 82 13.80 -20.74 2.25
CA ASP A 82 14.11 -21.62 3.39
C ASP A 82 13.17 -21.34 4.56
N LYS A 83 13.21 -20.12 5.10
CA LYS A 83 12.35 -19.74 6.22
C LYS A 83 12.00 -18.26 6.25
N LYS A 84 10.88 -17.94 6.89
CA LYS A 84 10.50 -16.58 7.24
C LYS A 84 11.36 -16.07 8.41
N LEU A 85 12.00 -14.93 8.23
CA LEU A 85 12.77 -14.26 9.27
C LEU A 85 11.89 -13.33 10.13
N GLY A 86 10.88 -12.69 9.52
CA GLY A 86 9.96 -11.82 10.24
C GLY A 86 8.88 -11.23 9.33
N GLU A 87 7.85 -10.63 9.93
CA GLU A 87 6.76 -9.91 9.26
C GLU A 87 6.40 -8.66 10.06
N GLY A 88 6.03 -7.60 9.34
CA GLY A 88 5.49 -6.37 9.91
C GLY A 88 4.58 -5.65 8.92
N SER A 89 4.22 -4.40 9.24
CA SER A 89 3.34 -3.58 8.38
C SER A 89 3.89 -3.32 6.97
N PHE A 90 5.22 -3.46 6.79
CA PHE A 90 5.91 -3.25 5.52
C PHE A 90 6.03 -4.53 4.67
N GLY A 91 5.62 -5.69 5.20
CA GLY A 91 5.70 -6.96 4.49
C GLY A 91 6.51 -8.02 5.26
N VAL A 92 7.03 -8.99 4.51
CA VAL A 92 7.66 -10.20 5.03
C VAL A 92 9.10 -10.29 4.55
N VAL A 93 10.00 -10.70 5.44
CA VAL A 93 11.40 -10.97 5.13
C VAL A 93 11.66 -12.46 5.20
N TYR A 94 12.29 -13.01 4.17
CA TYR A 94 12.62 -14.43 4.06
C TYR A 94 14.13 -14.63 3.99
N LYS A 95 14.61 -15.73 4.57
CA LYS A 95 15.92 -16.31 4.26
C LYS A 95 15.76 -17.16 3.01
N VAL A 96 16.57 -16.90 2.00
CA VAL A 96 16.49 -17.57 0.71
C VAL A 96 17.87 -18.03 0.27
N GLN A 97 17.93 -19.08 -0.55
CA GLN A 97 19.13 -19.43 -1.29
C GLN A 97 18.96 -19.01 -2.76
N CYS A 98 19.91 -18.26 -3.29
CA CYS A 98 19.95 -17.90 -4.70
C CYS A 98 20.20 -19.15 -5.55
N LEU A 99 19.35 -19.44 -6.53
CA LEU A 99 19.55 -20.59 -7.42
C LEU A 99 20.67 -20.33 -8.44
N ASP A 100 20.91 -19.08 -8.81
CA ASP A 100 21.96 -18.71 -9.78
C ASP A 100 23.36 -18.98 -9.21
N ASP A 101 23.64 -18.48 -8.00
CA ASP A 101 24.98 -18.52 -7.38
C ASP A 101 25.10 -19.55 -6.23
N GLY A 102 23.99 -20.15 -5.79
CA GLY A 102 23.94 -21.10 -4.67
C GLY A 102 24.17 -20.48 -3.28
N ARG A 103 24.28 -19.15 -3.18
CA ARG A 103 24.56 -18.41 -1.93
C ARG A 103 23.30 -18.18 -1.09
N TRP A 104 23.49 -17.99 0.21
CA TRP A 104 22.46 -17.76 1.23
C TRP A 104 22.37 -16.31 1.69
#